data_AF-A0A6I8U8Y0-F1
#
_entry.id   AF-A0A6I8U8Y0-F1
#
_cell.length_a   1.000
_cell.length_b   1.000
_cell.length_c   1.000
_cell.angle_alpha   90.00
_cell.angle_beta   90.00
_cell.angle_gamma   90.00
#
_symmetry.space_group_name_H-M   'P 1'
#
loop_
_entity.id
_entity.type
_entity.pdbx_description
1 polymer ?
#
loop_
_entity_poly.entity_id
_entity_poly.type
_entity_poly.pdbx_seq_one_letter_code
_entity_poly.pdbx_strand_id
1 'polypeptide(L)'
;MAAKEEYFNPKTGENHGIFGYKYLKFHRMRDPKWTAGDKMIQYVGITKIYDRDRKLQALKTIMARKNKQQYTRRVNKMLKDDTGYLNVANVGDAQRIKNIFQGHFEMQRAYHPLMIENIVEKIDQRTFAKRKALDALVHRFKTLSAAYEKELIKVSELQDRTKFMDPQELYEEIEAKSYELELRHCGTRIRTADAINRAYNEIIRTMLKDSIYYDPVLNALQEDLTEQHRFINKIRNTGIPTMKNVQSLQQEFEDIDRKTSKELTDRFNALMEHREVLNANNRRVKTLVRRDSDFDVNPSRYDRDTRSMADLKIQMEEIEKILKQLKNATSCGKPKEIYPRVKQQIRDSEKMKKNLEKREHQRSITQIEADIAEMCHDELANDFTPDEIRRIENYRLVEKKINAEKIKQKELLENKSDLKDARNMLKSAFQHILDVLRNVDNGVVNSFKSESANPDSLLDLPYFDFNQVMKNPPPKLLEGDLLVFISKAKTKISNLMNIYRDVELTSKQDILNLKYQSNILEEYNKQNMKSMKDIGKSIMEDIVIDDPNVYSRKQIKAISANIVENNMKRED
;
A
#
# COMPACT_ATOMS: atom_id res chain seq x y z
N MET A 1 38.87 65.81 -41.94
CA MET A 1 37.66 65.47 -41.17
C MET A 1 38.06 64.45 -40.10
N ALA A 2 38.14 64.87 -38.84
CA ALA A 2 38.52 64.00 -37.74
C ALA A 2 37.38 63.01 -37.43
N ALA A 3 37.59 61.73 -37.74
CA ALA A 3 36.67 60.68 -37.36
C ALA A 3 36.74 60.50 -35.84
N LYS A 4 35.66 60.83 -35.13
CA LYS A 4 35.49 60.45 -33.73
C LYS A 4 35.60 58.93 -33.64
N GLU A 5 36.65 58.43 -32.98
CA GLU A 5 36.75 57.03 -32.60
C GLU A 5 35.66 56.75 -31.55
N GLU A 6 34.54 56.18 -31.99
CA GLU A 6 33.57 55.57 -31.07
C GLU A 6 34.22 54.32 -30.45
N TYR A 7 34.63 54.44 -29.19
CA TYR A 7 35.06 53.30 -28.39
C TYR A 7 33.86 52.37 -28.19
N PHE A 8 33.92 51.19 -28.79
CA PHE A 8 32.94 50.13 -28.58
C PHE A 8 33.14 49.54 -27.17
N ASN A 9 32.21 49.84 -26.25
CA ASN A 9 32.18 49.21 -24.93
C ASN A 9 31.27 47.95 -24.99
N PRO A 10 31.83 46.72 -24.93
CA PRO A 10 31.01 45.51 -24.83
C PRO A 10 30.13 45.56 -23.58
N LYS A 11 28.95 44.95 -23.67
CA LYS A 11 28.13 44.69 -22.48
C LYS A 11 28.93 43.76 -21.54
N THR A 12 29.20 44.20 -20.31
CA THR A 12 29.89 43.39 -19.29
C THR A 12 29.08 42.13 -18.96
N GLY A 13 29.74 41.05 -18.51
CA GLY A 13 29.12 39.74 -18.24
C GLY A 13 27.92 39.75 -17.28
N GLU A 14 27.70 40.84 -16.54
CA GLU A 14 26.52 41.06 -15.70
C GLU A 14 25.24 41.38 -16.51
N ASN A 15 25.37 42.01 -17.68
CA ASN A 15 24.27 42.46 -18.55
C ASN A 15 24.11 41.61 -19.83
N HIS A 16 24.82 40.48 -19.93
CA HIS A 16 24.75 39.55 -21.05
C HIS A 16 23.51 38.63 -20.94
N GLY A 17 22.71 38.49 -22.01
CA GLY A 17 21.44 37.74 -21.98
C GLY A 17 21.55 36.25 -21.64
N ILE A 18 22.68 35.60 -21.95
CA ILE A 18 22.92 34.17 -21.67
C ILE A 18 23.74 33.92 -20.38
N PHE A 19 24.70 34.79 -20.07
CA PHE A 19 25.69 34.57 -19.00
C PHE A 19 25.48 35.48 -17.78
N GLY A 20 24.53 36.43 -17.87
CA GLY A 20 24.13 37.27 -16.75
C GLY A 20 23.65 36.41 -15.58
N TYR A 21 24.05 36.78 -14.37
CA TYR A 21 23.76 36.04 -13.14
C TYR A 21 22.25 35.80 -12.92
N LYS A 22 21.39 36.66 -13.47
CA LYS A 22 19.93 36.53 -13.48
C LYS A 22 19.43 35.38 -14.37
N TYR A 23 20.08 35.11 -15.50
CA TYR A 23 19.68 34.12 -16.51
C TYR A 23 20.35 32.75 -16.32
N LEU A 24 21.48 32.71 -15.60
CA LEU A 24 22.23 31.49 -15.26
C LEU A 24 21.45 30.49 -14.37
N LYS A 25 20.49 30.99 -13.58
CA LYS A 25 19.59 30.18 -12.74
C LYS A 25 18.59 29.36 -13.56
N PHE A 26 18.30 29.78 -14.79
CA PHE A 26 17.19 29.27 -15.60
C PHE A 26 17.60 28.17 -16.59
N HIS A 27 18.83 28.18 -17.12
CA HIS A 27 19.26 27.16 -18.09
C HIS A 27 20.15 26.03 -17.52
N ARG A 28 20.72 26.19 -16.31
CA ARG A 28 21.46 25.15 -15.54
C ARG A 28 22.52 24.33 -16.30
N MET A 29 23.11 24.87 -17.36
CA MET A 29 24.12 24.15 -18.15
C MET A 29 25.52 24.38 -17.55
N ARG A 30 25.95 23.48 -16.65
CA ARG A 30 27.35 23.37 -16.19
C ARG A 30 27.73 21.89 -16.21
N ASP A 31 28.59 21.47 -17.14
CA ASP A 31 29.06 20.09 -17.19
C ASP A 31 30.21 19.89 -16.19
N PRO A 32 30.03 19.09 -15.11
CA PRO A 32 31.05 18.83 -14.09
C PRO A 32 31.95 17.63 -14.43
N LYS A 33 31.72 16.94 -15.55
CA LYS A 33 32.28 15.61 -15.85
C LYS A 33 33.75 15.56 -16.31
N TRP A 34 34.42 16.70 -16.39
CA TRP A 34 35.79 16.76 -16.91
C TRP A 34 36.76 17.27 -15.85
N THR A 35 36.98 16.45 -14.82
CA THR A 35 38.00 16.71 -13.80
C THR A 35 38.88 15.47 -13.59
N ALA A 36 40.17 15.68 -13.32
CA ALA A 36 41.19 14.62 -13.15
C ALA A 36 40.86 13.57 -12.06
N GLY A 37 39.91 13.86 -11.16
CA GLY A 37 39.37 12.92 -10.18
C GLY A 37 38.62 11.73 -10.80
N ASP A 38 37.93 11.92 -11.94
CA ASP A 38 37.18 10.84 -12.60
C ASP A 38 38.11 9.79 -13.23
N LYS A 39 39.29 10.17 -13.72
CA LYS A 39 40.32 9.22 -14.19
C LYS A 39 40.85 8.36 -13.05
N MET A 40 41.04 8.94 -11.86
CA MET A 40 41.50 8.22 -10.68
C MET A 40 40.43 7.26 -10.14
N ILE A 41 39.15 7.65 -10.20
CA ILE A 41 38.00 6.77 -9.89
C ILE A 41 37.91 5.60 -10.91
N GLN A 42 38.17 5.86 -12.19
CA GLN A 42 38.24 4.81 -13.22
C GLN A 42 39.39 3.83 -12.96
N TYR A 43 40.59 4.30 -12.61
CA TYR A 43 41.72 3.42 -12.27
C TYR A 43 41.50 2.60 -10.99
N VAL A 44 40.84 3.18 -9.97
CA VAL A 44 40.40 2.45 -8.76
C VAL A 44 39.30 1.43 -9.09
N GLY A 45 38.44 1.73 -10.07
CA GLY A 45 37.45 0.79 -10.61
C GLY A 45 38.12 -0.42 -11.26
N ILE A 46 39.14 -0.19 -12.08
CA ILE A 46 39.89 -1.24 -12.78
C ILE A 46 40.63 -2.16 -11.79
N THR A 47 41.26 -1.62 -10.75
CA THR A 47 41.92 -2.43 -9.71
C THR A 47 40.93 -3.29 -8.91
N LYS A 48 39.76 -2.75 -8.58
CA LYS A 48 38.68 -3.53 -7.95
C LYS A 48 38.12 -4.63 -8.85
N ILE A 49 38.15 -4.46 -10.17
CA ILE A 49 37.76 -5.50 -11.13
C ILE A 49 38.79 -6.64 -11.11
N TYR A 50 40.09 -6.34 -11.09
CA TYR A 50 41.13 -7.38 -10.99
C TYR A 50 41.06 -8.17 -9.67
N ASP A 51 40.80 -7.51 -8.54
CA ASP A 51 40.61 -8.20 -7.25
C ASP A 51 39.37 -9.09 -7.25
N ARG A 52 38.29 -8.66 -7.91
CA ARG A 52 37.09 -9.48 -8.08
C ARG A 52 37.35 -10.67 -8.99
N ASP A 53 38.10 -10.50 -10.08
CA ASP A 53 38.44 -11.60 -10.98
C ASP A 53 39.32 -12.65 -10.30
N ARG A 54 40.30 -12.23 -9.50
CA ARG A 54 41.13 -13.17 -8.70
C ARG A 54 40.29 -13.97 -7.70
N LYS A 55 39.33 -13.32 -7.01
CA LYS A 55 38.36 -14.01 -6.15
C LYS A 55 37.46 -14.95 -6.94
N LEU A 56 37.06 -14.55 -8.15
CA LEU A 56 36.22 -15.34 -9.04
C LEU A 56 36.95 -16.60 -9.54
N GLN A 57 38.25 -16.50 -9.85
CA GLN A 57 39.09 -17.66 -10.18
C GLN A 57 39.25 -18.63 -9.00
N ALA A 58 39.50 -18.11 -7.79
CA ALA A 58 39.54 -18.93 -6.59
C ALA A 58 38.19 -19.64 -6.34
N LEU A 59 37.07 -18.92 -6.52
CA LEU A 59 35.73 -19.51 -6.44
C LEU A 59 35.50 -20.55 -7.54
N LYS A 60 35.94 -20.33 -8.79
CA LYS A 60 35.84 -21.30 -9.90
C LYS A 60 36.55 -22.61 -9.57
N THR A 61 37.74 -22.57 -8.97
CA THR A 61 38.47 -23.79 -8.58
C THR A 61 37.77 -24.56 -7.45
N ILE A 62 37.27 -23.87 -6.43
CA ILE A 62 36.45 -24.47 -5.36
C ILE A 62 35.16 -25.06 -5.95
N MET A 63 34.54 -24.36 -6.90
CA MET A 63 33.33 -24.80 -7.58
C MET A 63 33.59 -26.05 -8.42
N ALA A 64 34.70 -26.12 -9.17
CA ALA A 64 35.08 -27.32 -9.93
C ALA A 64 35.28 -28.55 -9.01
N ARG A 65 35.91 -28.36 -7.84
CA ARG A 65 36.08 -29.44 -6.85
C ARG A 65 34.75 -29.89 -6.24
N LYS A 66 33.88 -28.94 -5.88
CA LYS A 66 32.51 -29.26 -5.42
C LYS A 66 31.71 -29.95 -6.52
N ASN A 67 31.80 -29.52 -7.77
CA ASN A 67 31.10 -30.12 -8.90
C ASN A 67 31.51 -31.59 -9.11
N LYS A 68 32.81 -31.89 -9.00
CA LYS A 68 33.30 -33.28 -9.06
C LYS A 68 32.73 -34.13 -7.93
N GLN A 69 32.79 -33.65 -6.69
CA GLN A 69 32.24 -34.36 -5.53
C GLN A 69 30.72 -34.55 -5.62
N GLN A 70 30.01 -33.52 -6.11
CA GLN A 70 28.59 -33.59 -6.36
C GLN A 70 28.26 -34.59 -7.46
N TYR A 71 29.04 -34.64 -8.55
CA TYR A 71 28.86 -35.62 -9.61
C TYR A 71 28.98 -37.05 -9.08
N THR A 72 29.99 -37.34 -8.26
CA THR A 72 30.16 -38.67 -7.67
C THR A 72 29.00 -39.04 -6.73
N ARG A 73 28.57 -38.10 -5.88
CA ARG A 73 27.38 -38.30 -5.03
C ARG A 73 26.11 -38.48 -5.87
N ARG A 74 26.00 -37.77 -6.99
CA ARG A 74 24.86 -37.86 -7.92
C ARG A 74 24.82 -39.24 -8.58
N VAL A 75 25.94 -39.76 -9.04
CA VAL A 75 26.02 -41.11 -9.65
C VAL A 75 25.68 -42.20 -8.63
N ASN A 76 26.22 -42.14 -7.41
CA ASN A 76 25.88 -43.12 -6.37
C ASN A 76 24.41 -43.03 -5.95
N LYS A 77 23.86 -41.81 -5.94
CA LYS A 77 22.43 -41.60 -5.74
C LYS A 77 21.63 -42.19 -6.91
N MET A 78 22.04 -41.98 -8.15
CA MET A 78 21.39 -42.57 -9.34
C MET A 78 21.34 -44.09 -9.26
N LEU A 79 22.43 -44.77 -8.89
CA LEU A 79 22.43 -46.23 -8.74
C LEU A 79 21.46 -46.72 -7.63
N LYS A 80 21.35 -45.98 -6.53
CA LYS A 80 20.38 -46.29 -5.46
C LYS A 80 18.95 -45.98 -5.87
N ASP A 81 18.77 -44.92 -6.66
CA ASP A 81 17.47 -44.53 -7.19
C ASP A 81 17.03 -45.56 -8.27
N ASP A 82 17.90 -46.02 -9.16
CA ASP A 82 17.66 -47.04 -10.20
C ASP A 82 17.25 -48.40 -9.61
N THR A 83 17.90 -48.81 -8.53
CA THR A 83 17.49 -50.01 -7.77
C THR A 83 16.14 -49.81 -7.06
N GLY A 84 15.84 -48.60 -6.60
CA GLY A 84 14.51 -48.21 -6.14
C GLY A 84 13.45 -48.24 -7.25
N TYR A 85 13.76 -47.70 -8.43
CA TYR A 85 12.88 -47.67 -9.61
C TYR A 85 12.53 -49.08 -10.09
N LEU A 86 13.50 -50.01 -10.07
CA LEU A 86 13.26 -51.42 -10.40
C LEU A 86 12.29 -52.09 -9.42
N ASN A 87 12.41 -51.84 -8.11
CA ASN A 87 11.47 -52.37 -7.12
C ASN A 87 10.06 -51.76 -7.26
N VAL A 88 9.99 -50.47 -7.58
CA VAL A 88 8.73 -49.78 -7.90
C VAL A 88 8.08 -50.36 -9.16
N ALA A 89 8.85 -50.73 -10.17
CA ALA A 89 8.32 -51.31 -11.40
C ALA A 89 7.70 -52.71 -11.17
N ASN A 90 8.28 -53.52 -10.28
CA ASN A 90 7.83 -54.91 -10.05
C ASN A 90 6.66 -55.05 -9.06
N VAL A 91 6.63 -54.26 -7.98
CA VAL A 91 5.62 -54.40 -6.90
C VAL A 91 4.63 -53.22 -6.88
N GLY A 92 4.94 -52.15 -7.61
CA GLY A 92 4.27 -50.86 -7.45
C GLY A 92 4.83 -50.08 -6.26
N ASP A 93 4.76 -48.75 -6.34
CA ASP A 93 5.24 -47.87 -5.26
C ASP A 93 4.21 -47.78 -4.12
N ALA A 94 4.27 -48.77 -3.21
CA ALA A 94 3.34 -48.90 -2.08
C ALA A 94 3.38 -47.68 -1.13
N GLN A 95 4.54 -47.03 -1.00
CA GLN A 95 4.70 -45.83 -0.17
C GLN A 95 4.11 -44.60 -0.87
N ARG A 96 4.28 -44.46 -2.19
CA ARG A 96 3.64 -43.39 -2.96
C ARG A 96 2.13 -43.54 -3.00
N ILE A 97 1.59 -44.76 -3.12
CA ILE A 97 0.14 -45.01 -3.00
C ILE A 97 -0.36 -44.62 -1.59
N LYS A 98 0.38 -44.98 -0.54
CA LYS A 98 0.09 -44.58 0.84
C LYS A 98 0.11 -43.06 1.05
N ASN A 99 1.05 -42.36 0.43
CA ASN A 99 1.11 -40.90 0.48
C ASN A 99 -0.01 -40.26 -0.37
N ILE A 100 -0.35 -40.82 -1.52
CA ILE A 100 -1.44 -40.32 -2.39
C ILE A 100 -2.80 -40.41 -1.68
N PHE A 101 -3.03 -41.48 -0.90
CA PHE A 101 -4.25 -41.65 -0.11
C PHE A 101 -4.12 -41.16 1.34
N GLN A 102 -3.14 -40.31 1.64
CA GLN A 102 -2.94 -39.78 2.98
C GLN A 102 -4.17 -38.92 3.38
N GLY A 103 -4.86 -39.32 4.45
CA GLY A 103 -6.12 -38.73 4.92
C GLY A 103 -7.38 -39.51 4.54
N HIS A 104 -7.29 -40.45 3.59
CA HIS A 104 -8.38 -41.36 3.23
C HIS A 104 -8.01 -42.80 3.58
N PHE A 105 -8.07 -43.12 4.88
CA PHE A 105 -7.72 -44.44 5.42
C PHE A 105 -8.43 -45.60 4.70
N GLU A 106 -9.69 -45.42 4.34
CA GLU A 106 -10.49 -46.41 3.61
C GLU A 106 -9.92 -46.73 2.22
N MET A 107 -9.52 -45.70 1.46
CA MET A 107 -8.94 -45.88 0.13
C MET A 107 -7.53 -46.46 0.22
N GLN A 108 -6.76 -46.02 1.22
CA GLN A 108 -5.44 -46.56 1.45
C GLN A 108 -5.48 -48.07 1.72
N ARG A 109 -6.39 -48.53 2.60
CA ARG A 109 -6.52 -49.97 2.92
C ARG A 109 -6.96 -50.80 1.71
N ALA A 110 -7.88 -50.29 0.89
CA ALA A 110 -8.42 -51.02 -0.25
C ALA A 110 -7.45 -51.12 -1.45
N TYR A 111 -6.60 -50.11 -1.65
CA TYR A 111 -5.75 -50.00 -2.84
C TYR A 111 -4.25 -50.30 -2.59
N HIS A 112 -3.83 -50.49 -1.34
CA HIS A 112 -2.40 -50.68 -0.99
C HIS A 112 -1.66 -51.80 -1.73
N PRO A 113 -2.24 -53.00 -1.97
CA PRO A 113 -1.51 -54.09 -2.61
C PRO A 113 -1.69 -54.13 -4.15
N LEU A 114 -2.37 -53.16 -4.76
CA LEU A 114 -2.73 -53.21 -6.18
C LEU A 114 -1.78 -52.36 -7.03
N MET A 115 -1.56 -52.79 -8.27
CA MET A 115 -0.81 -52.02 -9.27
C MET A 115 -1.58 -50.75 -9.66
N ILE A 116 -0.86 -49.69 -10.03
CA ILE A 116 -1.43 -48.35 -10.29
C ILE A 116 -2.51 -48.40 -11.37
N GLU A 117 -2.33 -49.19 -12.43
CA GLU A 117 -3.31 -49.30 -13.53
C GLU A 117 -4.68 -49.77 -13.02
N ASN A 118 -4.69 -50.79 -12.16
CA ASN A 118 -5.92 -51.33 -11.56
C ASN A 118 -6.53 -50.37 -10.52
N ILE A 119 -5.69 -49.55 -9.86
CA ILE A 119 -6.16 -48.49 -8.95
C ILE A 119 -6.87 -47.40 -9.75
N VAL A 120 -6.28 -46.97 -10.86
CA VAL A 120 -6.86 -45.94 -11.74
C VAL A 120 -8.21 -46.40 -12.26
N GLU A 121 -8.33 -47.62 -12.78
CA GLU A 121 -9.60 -48.13 -13.28
C GLU A 121 -10.70 -48.13 -12.19
N LYS A 122 -10.37 -48.58 -10.97
CA LYS A 122 -11.34 -48.58 -9.85
C LYS A 122 -11.70 -47.18 -9.38
N ILE A 123 -10.76 -46.23 -9.40
CA ILE A 123 -11.03 -44.83 -9.11
C ILE A 123 -11.90 -44.22 -10.21
N ASP A 124 -11.64 -44.53 -11.47
CA ASP A 124 -12.42 -44.03 -12.61
C ASP A 124 -13.85 -44.55 -12.54
N GLN A 125 -14.06 -45.82 -12.23
CA GLN A 125 -15.38 -46.39 -11.98
C GLN A 125 -16.12 -45.67 -10.83
N ARG A 126 -15.43 -45.46 -9.69
CA ARG A 126 -16.00 -44.75 -8.53
C ARG A 126 -16.28 -43.28 -8.83
N THR A 127 -15.39 -42.64 -9.58
CA THR A 127 -15.48 -41.23 -9.96
C THR A 127 -16.59 -41.04 -10.96
N PHE A 128 -16.73 -41.92 -11.94
CA PHE A 128 -17.84 -41.94 -12.88
C PHE A 128 -19.18 -42.08 -12.15
N ALA A 129 -19.29 -43.01 -11.18
CA ALA A 129 -20.49 -43.16 -10.38
C ALA A 129 -20.84 -41.88 -9.58
N LYS A 130 -19.84 -41.26 -8.93
CA LYS A 130 -20.02 -39.99 -8.21
C LYS A 130 -20.35 -38.83 -9.15
N ARG A 131 -19.72 -38.76 -10.32
CA ARG A 131 -19.95 -37.72 -11.34
C ARG A 131 -21.38 -37.82 -11.87
N LYS A 132 -21.84 -39.02 -12.20
CA LYS A 132 -23.23 -39.27 -12.60
C LYS A 132 -24.22 -38.83 -11.53
N ALA A 133 -23.96 -39.12 -10.26
CA ALA A 133 -24.79 -38.66 -9.15
C ALA A 133 -24.76 -37.12 -8.99
N LEU A 134 -23.59 -36.50 -9.14
CA LEU A 134 -23.43 -35.05 -9.11
C LEU A 134 -24.17 -34.37 -10.27
N ASP A 135 -24.04 -34.89 -11.50
CA ASP A 135 -24.70 -34.35 -12.68
C ASP A 135 -26.23 -34.41 -12.53
N ALA A 136 -26.76 -35.50 -11.95
CA ALA A 136 -28.18 -35.61 -11.61
C ALA A 136 -28.62 -34.54 -10.58
N LEU A 137 -27.80 -34.29 -9.55
CA LEU A 137 -28.06 -33.24 -8.56
C LEU A 137 -27.95 -31.84 -9.14
N VAL A 138 -26.94 -31.57 -9.98
CA VAL A 138 -26.74 -30.29 -10.66
C VAL A 138 -27.88 -30.01 -11.62
N HIS A 139 -28.33 -31.01 -12.38
CA HIS A 139 -29.50 -30.86 -13.23
C HIS A 139 -30.74 -30.48 -12.40
N ARG A 140 -31.00 -31.20 -11.30
CA ARG A 140 -32.12 -30.90 -10.38
C ARG A 140 -32.01 -29.51 -9.76
N PHE A 141 -30.80 -29.07 -9.42
CA PHE A 141 -30.56 -27.72 -8.90
C PHE A 141 -30.81 -26.66 -9.97
N LYS A 142 -30.33 -26.86 -11.21
CA LYS A 142 -30.55 -25.94 -12.33
C LYS A 142 -32.03 -25.80 -12.67
N THR A 143 -32.78 -26.90 -12.70
CA THR A 143 -34.23 -26.84 -12.96
C THR A 143 -34.96 -26.09 -11.86
N LEU A 144 -34.58 -26.29 -10.60
CA LEU A 144 -35.14 -25.57 -9.46
C LEU A 144 -34.76 -24.07 -9.48
N SER A 145 -33.52 -23.76 -9.81
CA SER A 145 -33.02 -22.37 -9.91
C SER A 145 -33.72 -21.61 -11.04
N ALA A 146 -33.90 -22.23 -12.21
CA ALA A 146 -34.61 -21.63 -13.33
C ALA A 146 -36.10 -21.40 -13.01
N ALA A 147 -36.73 -22.33 -12.28
CA ALA A 147 -38.10 -22.14 -11.80
C ALA A 147 -38.19 -20.97 -10.81
N TYR A 148 -37.23 -20.88 -9.88
CA TYR A 148 -37.15 -19.78 -8.92
C TYR A 148 -36.92 -18.42 -9.60
N GLU A 149 -35.99 -18.35 -10.55
CA GLU A 149 -35.70 -17.13 -11.32
C GLU A 149 -36.92 -16.66 -12.12
N LYS A 150 -37.66 -17.59 -12.73
CA LYS A 150 -38.91 -17.27 -13.42
C LYS A 150 -39.96 -16.67 -12.49
N GLU A 151 -40.11 -17.20 -11.27
CA GLU A 151 -41.02 -16.62 -10.27
C GLU A 151 -40.51 -15.27 -9.77
N LEU A 152 -39.19 -15.09 -9.61
CA LEU A 152 -38.59 -13.82 -9.22
C LEU A 152 -38.84 -12.73 -10.27
N ILE A 153 -38.69 -13.05 -11.56
CA ILE A 153 -38.98 -12.13 -12.66
C ILE A 153 -40.45 -11.71 -12.64
N LYS A 154 -41.40 -12.63 -12.43
CA LYS A 154 -42.82 -12.28 -12.31
C LYS A 154 -43.08 -11.35 -11.13
N VAL A 155 -42.44 -11.58 -9.98
CA VAL A 155 -42.57 -10.70 -8.81
C VAL A 155 -42.01 -9.31 -9.13
N SER A 156 -40.84 -9.21 -9.78
CA SER A 156 -40.29 -7.91 -10.18
C SER A 156 -41.17 -7.21 -11.21
N GLU A 157 -41.71 -7.91 -12.19
CA GLU A 157 -42.66 -7.33 -13.16
C GLU A 157 -43.91 -6.79 -12.47
N LEU A 158 -44.43 -7.49 -11.47
CA LEU A 158 -45.57 -7.02 -10.68
C LEU A 158 -45.20 -5.80 -9.81
N GLN A 159 -44.01 -5.80 -9.21
CA GLN A 159 -43.50 -4.66 -8.44
C GLN A 159 -43.27 -3.43 -9.32
N ASP A 160 -42.67 -3.61 -10.51
CA ASP A 160 -42.44 -2.53 -11.47
C ASP A 160 -43.76 -1.96 -11.99
N ARG A 161 -44.73 -2.82 -12.30
CA ARG A 161 -46.10 -2.38 -12.61
C ARG A 161 -46.70 -1.58 -11.46
N THR A 162 -46.51 -2.00 -10.21
CA THR A 162 -47.05 -1.27 -9.05
C THR A 162 -46.32 0.06 -8.78
N LYS A 163 -45.03 0.14 -9.12
CA LYS A 163 -44.17 1.29 -8.78
C LYS A 163 -44.09 2.36 -9.85
N PHE A 164 -44.16 1.98 -11.13
CA PHE A 164 -43.94 2.87 -12.27
C PHE A 164 -45.18 3.06 -13.13
N MET A 165 -46.14 2.13 -13.10
CA MET A 165 -47.43 2.33 -13.76
C MET A 165 -48.44 2.70 -12.67
N ASP A 166 -48.49 3.99 -12.34
CA ASP A 166 -49.70 4.48 -11.68
C ASP A 166 -50.83 4.31 -12.70
N PRO A 167 -51.93 3.60 -12.41
CA PRO A 167 -53.00 3.35 -13.38
C PRO A 167 -53.68 4.61 -13.94
N GLN A 168 -53.23 5.80 -13.53
CA GLN A 168 -53.78 7.13 -13.81
C GLN A 168 -52.76 8.13 -14.41
N GLU A 169 -51.56 7.73 -14.84
CA GLU A 169 -50.65 8.68 -15.51
C GLU A 169 -51.22 9.11 -16.89
N LEU A 170 -51.43 10.43 -17.04
CA LEU A 170 -51.86 11.07 -18.29
C LEU A 170 -50.69 11.12 -19.30
N TYR A 171 -51.00 11.03 -20.60
CA TYR A 171 -50.00 11.07 -21.68
C TYR A 171 -49.14 12.34 -21.64
N GLU A 172 -49.75 13.45 -21.22
CA GLU A 172 -49.15 14.77 -21.07
C GLU A 172 -48.02 14.80 -20.03
N GLU A 173 -48.06 13.95 -19.01
CA GLU A 173 -47.02 13.89 -17.98
C GLU A 173 -45.74 13.20 -18.50
N ILE A 174 -45.89 12.21 -19.39
CA ILE A 174 -44.77 11.55 -20.05
C ILE A 174 -44.04 12.54 -20.98
N GLU A 175 -44.81 13.36 -21.70
CA GLU A 175 -44.27 14.39 -22.58
C GLU A 175 -43.58 15.52 -21.78
N ALA A 176 -44.14 15.93 -20.65
CA ALA A 176 -43.49 16.89 -19.75
C ALA A 176 -42.15 16.36 -19.19
N LYS A 177 -42.09 15.08 -18.80
CA LYS A 177 -40.87 14.43 -18.32
C LYS A 177 -39.79 14.34 -19.43
N SER A 178 -40.19 14.12 -20.68
CA SER A 178 -39.25 14.08 -21.81
C SER A 178 -38.64 15.45 -22.08
N TYR A 179 -39.45 16.52 -22.07
CA TYR A 179 -38.95 17.89 -22.22
C TYR A 179 -38.07 18.33 -21.04
N GLU A 180 -38.38 17.92 -19.81
CA GLU A 180 -37.52 18.20 -18.66
C GLU A 180 -36.14 17.54 -18.82
N LEU A 181 -36.10 16.30 -19.33
CA LEU A 181 -34.85 15.59 -19.61
C LEU A 181 -34.03 16.31 -20.69
N GLU A 182 -34.67 16.73 -21.78
CA GLU A 182 -34.01 17.51 -22.84
C GLU A 182 -33.46 18.84 -22.31
N LEU A 183 -34.21 19.54 -21.46
CA LEU A 183 -33.77 20.77 -20.82
C LEU A 183 -32.54 20.54 -19.92
N ARG A 184 -32.54 19.45 -19.14
CA ARG A 184 -31.38 19.04 -18.32
C ARG A 184 -30.16 18.70 -19.18
N HIS A 185 -30.35 18.04 -20.32
CA HIS A 185 -29.28 17.77 -21.28
C HIS A 185 -28.70 19.06 -21.86
N CYS A 186 -29.55 20.00 -22.30
CA CYS A 186 -29.13 21.32 -22.77
C CYS A 186 -28.35 22.09 -21.70
N GLY A 187 -28.83 22.12 -20.45
CA GLY A 187 -28.12 22.76 -19.34
C GLY A 187 -26.76 22.12 -19.03
N THR A 188 -26.62 20.81 -19.26
CA THR A 188 -25.34 20.11 -19.12
C THR A 188 -24.39 20.47 -20.25
N ARG A 189 -24.89 20.55 -21.50
CA ARG A 189 -24.10 20.99 -22.66
C ARG A 189 -23.56 22.41 -22.49
N ILE A 190 -24.37 23.34 -21.96
CA ILE A 190 -23.93 24.71 -21.67
C ILE A 190 -22.81 24.71 -20.63
N ARG A 191 -22.97 23.99 -19.51
CA ARG A 191 -21.93 23.88 -18.47
C ARG A 191 -20.63 23.29 -19.01
N THR A 192 -20.72 22.29 -19.89
CA THR A 192 -19.52 21.73 -20.56
C THR A 192 -18.88 22.73 -21.52
N ALA A 193 -19.66 23.49 -22.29
CA ALA A 193 -19.14 24.53 -23.16
C ALA A 193 -18.43 25.64 -22.37
N ASP A 194 -18.99 26.05 -21.23
CA ASP A 194 -18.35 27.03 -20.33
C ASP A 194 -17.04 26.50 -19.75
N ALA A 195 -16.99 25.21 -19.38
CA ALA A 195 -15.77 24.58 -18.88
C ALA A 195 -14.68 24.55 -19.97
N ILE A 196 -15.05 24.19 -21.21
CA ILE A 196 -14.14 24.21 -22.36
C ILE A 196 -13.64 25.64 -22.62
N ASN A 197 -14.52 26.64 -22.58
CA ASN A 197 -14.15 28.03 -22.79
C ASN A 197 -13.20 28.54 -21.69
N ARG A 198 -13.44 28.18 -20.42
CA ARG A 198 -12.50 28.45 -19.32
C ARG A 198 -11.13 27.81 -19.57
N ALA A 199 -11.09 26.56 -20.03
CA ALA A 199 -9.85 25.86 -20.36
C ALA A 199 -9.08 26.56 -21.50
N TYR A 200 -9.76 26.95 -22.58
CA TYR A 200 -9.12 27.69 -23.68
C TYR A 200 -8.57 29.04 -23.23
N ASN A 201 -9.31 29.75 -22.37
CA ASN A 201 -8.82 31.02 -21.82
C ASN A 201 -7.55 30.83 -20.96
N GLU A 202 -7.45 29.74 -20.20
CA GLU A 202 -6.21 29.40 -19.48
C GLU A 202 -5.06 29.08 -20.43
N ILE A 203 -5.31 28.28 -21.48
CA ILE A 203 -4.29 27.96 -22.51
C ILE A 203 -3.79 29.25 -23.17
N ILE A 204 -4.68 30.16 -23.53
CA ILE A 204 -4.31 31.46 -24.12
C ILE A 204 -3.47 32.27 -23.12
N ARG A 205 -3.84 32.31 -21.84
CA ARG A 205 -3.07 32.99 -20.80
C ARG A 205 -1.67 32.40 -20.65
N THR A 206 -1.53 31.07 -20.68
CA THR A 206 -0.21 30.43 -20.61
C THR A 206 0.62 30.74 -21.85
N MET A 207 0.03 30.66 -23.05
CA MET A 207 0.73 30.99 -24.29
C MET A 207 1.17 32.45 -24.35
N LEU A 208 0.35 33.38 -23.84
CA LEU A 208 0.73 34.80 -23.73
C LEU A 208 1.90 35.00 -22.76
N LYS A 209 1.89 34.31 -21.60
CA LYS A 209 3.03 34.34 -20.67
C LYS A 209 4.31 33.80 -21.32
N ASP A 210 4.19 32.72 -22.08
CA ASP A 210 5.32 32.14 -22.81
C ASP A 210 5.84 33.07 -23.91
N SER A 211 4.98 33.75 -24.67
CA SER A 211 5.39 34.79 -25.64
C SER A 211 6.17 35.90 -24.94
N ILE A 212 5.64 36.43 -23.84
CA ILE A 212 6.32 37.46 -23.02
C ILE A 212 7.68 36.96 -22.50
N TYR A 213 7.85 35.65 -22.29
CA TYR A 213 9.11 35.04 -21.88
C TYR A 213 10.11 34.87 -23.04
N TYR A 214 9.66 34.39 -24.19
CA TYR A 214 10.54 34.09 -25.33
C TYR A 214 10.92 35.34 -26.13
N ASP A 215 10.06 36.35 -26.22
CA ASP A 215 10.36 37.58 -26.99
C ASP A 215 11.62 38.31 -26.48
N PRO A 216 11.83 38.50 -25.16
CA PRO A 216 13.08 39.06 -24.63
C PRO A 216 14.30 38.20 -24.91
N VAL A 217 14.17 36.86 -24.90
CA VAL A 217 15.28 35.94 -25.19
C VAL A 217 15.68 36.03 -26.65
N LEU A 218 14.71 36.03 -27.56
CA LEU A 218 14.94 36.18 -28.99
C LEU A 218 15.53 37.55 -29.32
N ASN A 219 15.01 38.62 -28.72
CA ASN A 219 15.57 39.96 -28.88
C ASN A 219 17.02 40.04 -28.34
N ALA A 220 17.31 39.42 -27.20
CA ALA A 220 18.67 39.37 -26.66
C ALA A 220 19.63 38.57 -27.56
N LEU A 221 19.17 37.47 -28.16
CA LEU A 221 19.95 36.70 -29.13
C LEU A 221 20.19 37.47 -30.42
N GLN A 222 19.20 38.22 -30.89
CA GLN A 222 19.33 39.09 -32.06
C GLN A 222 20.31 40.24 -31.78
N GLU A 223 20.22 40.87 -30.61
CA GLU A 223 21.20 41.87 -30.17
C GLU A 223 22.62 41.28 -30.14
N ASP A 224 22.82 40.11 -29.54
CA ASP A 224 24.11 39.42 -29.51
C ASP A 224 24.63 39.11 -30.92
N LEU A 225 23.77 38.65 -31.83
CA LEU A 225 24.13 38.42 -33.23
C LEU A 225 24.61 39.71 -33.92
N THR A 226 23.92 40.83 -33.70
CA THR A 226 24.36 42.13 -34.24
C THR A 226 25.67 42.60 -33.61
N GLU A 227 25.90 42.34 -32.34
CA GLU A 227 27.13 42.66 -31.61
C GLU A 227 28.30 41.84 -32.15
N GLN A 228 28.14 40.52 -32.29
CA GLN A 228 29.13 39.63 -32.91
C GLN A 228 29.45 40.05 -34.35
N HIS A 229 28.45 40.43 -35.14
CA HIS A 229 28.66 40.94 -36.48
C HIS A 229 29.53 42.22 -36.49
N ARG A 230 29.25 43.16 -35.58
CA ARG A 230 30.05 44.39 -35.41
C ARG A 230 31.48 44.05 -34.98
N PHE A 231 31.66 43.10 -34.06
CA PHE A 231 32.98 42.64 -33.65
C PHE A 231 33.78 42.06 -34.80
N ILE A 232 33.18 41.15 -35.59
CA ILE A 232 33.83 40.55 -36.76
C ILE A 232 34.26 41.65 -37.74
N ASN A 233 33.39 42.62 -38.02
CA ASN A 233 33.72 43.73 -38.91
C ASN A 233 34.84 44.61 -38.36
N LYS A 234 34.86 44.90 -37.05
CA LYS A 234 35.95 45.68 -36.43
C LYS A 234 37.28 44.93 -36.47
N ILE A 235 37.28 43.63 -36.12
CA ILE A 235 38.47 42.77 -36.22
C ILE A 235 38.97 42.73 -37.66
N ARG A 236 38.07 42.63 -38.65
CA ARG A 236 38.43 42.69 -40.06
C ARG A 236 39.06 44.03 -40.43
N ASN A 237 38.42 45.14 -40.05
CA ASN A 237 38.85 46.49 -40.42
C ASN A 237 40.14 46.92 -39.73
N THR A 238 40.43 46.44 -38.52
CA THR A 238 41.68 46.75 -37.81
C THR A 238 42.77 45.69 -38.04
N GLY A 239 42.38 44.41 -38.13
CA GLY A 239 43.29 43.29 -38.33
C GLY A 239 43.93 43.28 -39.72
N ILE A 240 43.18 43.58 -40.79
CA ILE A 240 43.75 43.61 -42.15
C ILE A 240 44.85 44.68 -42.29
N PRO A 241 44.64 45.95 -41.87
CA PRO A 241 45.70 46.97 -41.91
C PRO A 241 46.88 46.63 -41.00
N THR A 242 46.64 46.12 -39.79
CA THR A 242 47.73 45.73 -38.88
C THR A 242 48.56 44.61 -39.49
N MET A 243 47.93 43.62 -40.12
CA MET A 243 48.63 42.53 -40.81
C MET A 243 49.43 43.05 -42.01
N LYS A 244 48.91 44.01 -42.77
CA LYS A 244 49.67 44.69 -43.83
C LYS A 244 50.87 45.46 -43.28
N ASN A 245 50.71 46.17 -42.16
CA ASN A 245 51.81 46.91 -41.52
C ASN A 245 52.88 45.96 -40.96
N VAL A 246 52.48 44.82 -40.41
CA VAL A 246 53.44 43.78 -39.98
C VAL A 246 54.18 43.22 -41.18
N GLN A 247 53.49 42.92 -42.28
CA GLN A 247 54.14 42.46 -43.52
C GLN A 247 55.12 43.50 -44.08
N SER A 248 54.78 44.79 -44.06
CA SER A 248 55.69 45.86 -44.52
C SER A 248 56.89 46.00 -43.59
N LEU A 249 56.69 46.00 -42.26
CA LEU A 249 57.79 46.02 -41.30
C LEU A 249 58.71 44.81 -41.47
N GLN A 250 58.15 43.63 -41.71
CA GLN A 250 58.92 42.41 -41.93
C GLN A 250 59.80 42.50 -43.18
N GLN A 251 59.27 43.08 -44.27
CA GLN A 251 60.05 43.39 -45.47
C GLN A 251 61.14 44.44 -45.20
N GLU A 252 60.83 45.50 -44.45
CA GLU A 252 61.83 46.51 -44.05
C GLU A 252 62.95 45.91 -43.19
N PHE A 253 62.62 45.03 -42.25
CA PHE A 253 63.61 44.30 -41.45
C PHE A 253 64.49 43.41 -42.33
N GLU A 254 63.91 42.66 -43.26
CA GLU A 254 64.70 41.84 -44.20
C GLU A 254 65.66 42.70 -45.04
N ASP A 255 65.23 43.89 -45.47
CA ASP A 255 66.08 44.81 -46.22
C ASP A 255 67.18 45.44 -45.37
N ILE A 256 66.91 45.78 -44.11
CA ILE A 256 67.90 46.26 -43.15
C ILE A 256 68.90 45.14 -42.83
N ASP A 257 68.44 43.92 -42.58
CA ASP A 257 69.31 42.76 -42.31
C ASP A 257 70.22 42.47 -43.52
N ARG A 258 69.70 42.58 -44.74
CA ARG A 258 70.51 42.48 -45.96
C ARG A 258 71.55 43.60 -46.07
N LYS A 259 71.19 44.84 -45.77
CA LYS A 259 72.11 45.99 -45.79
C LYS A 259 73.19 45.89 -44.73
N THR A 260 72.81 45.61 -43.48
CA THR A 260 73.74 45.45 -42.35
C THR A 260 74.65 44.24 -42.53
N SER A 261 74.15 43.13 -43.07
CA SER A 261 74.99 41.98 -43.42
C SER A 261 76.04 42.36 -44.46
N LYS A 262 75.67 43.12 -45.50
CA LYS A 262 76.62 43.64 -46.50
C LYS A 262 77.63 44.60 -45.88
N GLU A 263 77.19 45.56 -45.07
CA GLU A 263 78.09 46.49 -44.38
C GLU A 263 79.05 45.78 -43.41
N LEU A 264 78.58 44.76 -42.70
CA LEU A 264 79.41 43.93 -41.83
C LEU A 264 80.43 43.13 -42.64
N THR A 265 80.05 42.55 -43.78
CA THR A 265 81.01 41.88 -44.65
C THR A 265 82.05 42.85 -45.21
N ASP A 266 81.64 44.07 -45.60
CA ASP A 266 82.55 45.09 -46.11
C ASP A 266 83.51 45.59 -45.02
N ARG A 267 82.99 45.85 -43.81
CA ARG A 267 83.82 46.22 -42.65
C ARG A 267 84.75 45.08 -42.24
N PHE A 268 84.29 43.84 -42.30
CA PHE A 268 85.13 42.68 -42.01
C PHE A 268 86.27 42.57 -43.01
N ASN A 269 85.99 42.77 -44.31
CA ASN A 269 87.00 42.81 -45.36
C ASN A 269 88.00 43.96 -45.11
N ALA A 270 87.53 45.17 -44.80
CA ALA A 270 88.40 46.30 -44.48
C ALA A 270 89.24 46.09 -43.20
N LEU A 271 88.67 45.45 -42.16
CA LEU A 271 89.42 45.09 -40.95
C LEU A 271 90.47 44.01 -41.23
N MET A 272 90.18 43.07 -42.13
CA MET A 272 91.15 42.09 -42.58
C MET A 272 92.31 42.77 -43.30
N GLU A 273 92.03 43.70 -44.22
CA GLU A 273 93.05 44.53 -44.88
C GLU A 273 93.89 45.32 -43.85
N HIS A 274 93.24 46.01 -42.91
CA HIS A 274 93.94 46.74 -41.84
C HIS A 274 94.74 45.82 -40.91
N ARG A 275 94.26 44.61 -40.64
CA ARG A 275 94.97 43.62 -39.82
C ARG A 275 96.19 43.08 -40.55
N GLU A 276 96.13 42.91 -41.86
CA GLU A 276 97.31 42.59 -42.66
C GLU A 276 98.36 43.70 -42.56
N VAL A 277 97.95 44.97 -42.68
CA VAL A 277 98.83 46.13 -42.47
C VAL A 277 99.40 46.18 -41.04
N LEU A 278 98.56 45.96 -40.02
CA LEU A 278 98.99 45.99 -38.63
C LEU A 278 99.92 44.82 -38.30
N ASN A 279 99.67 43.61 -38.82
CA ASN A 279 100.57 42.48 -38.65
C ASN A 279 101.93 42.75 -39.32
N ALA A 280 101.95 43.41 -40.48
CA ALA A 280 103.19 43.86 -41.11
C ALA A 280 103.95 44.85 -40.20
N ASN A 281 103.24 45.80 -39.57
CA ASN A 281 103.83 46.76 -38.62
C ASN A 281 104.23 46.15 -37.27
N ASN A 282 103.45 45.20 -36.74
CA ASN A 282 103.71 44.56 -35.44
C ASN A 282 104.90 43.59 -35.54
N ARG A 283 105.15 43.00 -36.72
CA ARG A 283 106.43 42.33 -37.02
C ARG A 283 107.61 43.32 -36.95
N ARG A 284 107.43 44.59 -37.31
CA ARG A 284 108.46 45.65 -37.20
C ARG A 284 108.64 46.17 -35.77
N VAL A 285 107.63 46.09 -34.91
CA VAL A 285 107.67 46.62 -33.53
C VAL A 285 108.11 45.55 -32.50
N LYS A 286 107.81 44.27 -32.75
CA LYS A 286 108.24 43.15 -31.88
C LYS A 286 109.77 42.96 -31.80
N THR A 287 110.54 43.66 -32.60
CA THR A 287 112.01 43.70 -32.50
C THR A 287 112.53 44.69 -31.45
N LEU A 288 111.69 45.53 -30.83
CA LEU A 288 112.18 46.72 -30.09
C LEU A 288 111.86 46.85 -28.59
N VAL A 289 111.02 46.04 -27.92
CA VAL A 289 110.71 46.29 -26.48
C VAL A 289 110.53 45.02 -25.64
N ARG A 290 111.21 44.99 -24.47
CA ARG A 290 111.22 43.95 -23.42
C ARG A 290 110.16 44.24 -22.34
N ARG A 291 109.50 43.19 -21.84
CA ARG A 291 108.38 43.21 -20.86
C ARG A 291 108.88 43.22 -19.42
N ASP A 292 108.14 43.89 -18.53
CA ASP A 292 108.14 43.60 -17.09
C ASP A 292 106.76 43.84 -16.41
N SER A 293 106.51 42.98 -15.43
CA SER A 293 105.76 43.14 -14.16
C SER A 293 104.31 42.63 -14.01
N ASP A 294 104.20 41.67 -13.09
CA ASP A 294 103.06 41.04 -12.41
C ASP A 294 102.57 41.87 -11.20
N PHE A 295 101.30 41.71 -10.80
CA PHE A 295 100.80 42.04 -9.45
C PHE A 295 99.65 41.09 -9.03
N ASP A 296 99.82 40.41 -7.89
CA ASP A 296 98.81 39.60 -7.18
C ASP A 296 98.06 40.43 -6.12
N VAL A 297 96.74 40.21 -5.97
CA VAL A 297 95.84 40.90 -5.01
C VAL A 297 95.18 39.89 -4.06
N ASN A 298 95.24 40.18 -2.75
CA ASN A 298 94.71 39.37 -1.64
C ASN A 298 93.25 39.77 -1.26
N PRO A 299 92.31 38.84 -0.94
CA PRO A 299 90.91 39.17 -0.63
C PRO A 299 90.57 39.12 0.87
N SER A 300 90.46 40.27 1.55
CA SER A 300 89.78 40.36 2.86
C SER A 300 89.48 41.83 3.24
N ARG A 301 88.27 42.32 2.91
CA ARG A 301 87.79 43.64 3.36
C ARG A 301 86.25 43.79 3.46
N TYR A 302 85.43 42.83 3.00
CA TYR A 302 83.98 43.03 2.84
C TYR A 302 83.05 42.26 3.81
N ASP A 303 83.56 41.51 4.80
CA ASP A 303 82.72 40.78 5.78
C ASP A 303 82.47 41.59 7.08
N ARG A 304 81.68 42.67 7.01
CA ARG A 304 81.14 43.35 8.21
C ARG A 304 79.63 43.54 8.08
N ASP A 305 78.86 42.95 9.00
CA ASP A 305 77.41 43.13 9.09
C ASP A 305 77.03 44.56 9.49
N THR A 306 76.21 45.22 8.66
CA THR A 306 75.72 46.59 8.88
C THR A 306 74.63 46.63 9.97
N ARG A 307 74.44 47.77 10.64
CA ARG A 307 73.36 47.97 11.65
C ARG A 307 71.96 47.58 11.13
N SER A 308 71.69 47.79 9.85
CA SER A 308 70.46 47.36 9.18
C SER A 308 70.30 45.84 9.10
N MET A 309 71.39 45.08 9.02
CA MET A 309 71.38 43.61 9.03
C MET A 309 71.10 43.06 10.43
N ALA A 310 71.56 43.75 11.48
CA ALA A 310 71.23 43.41 12.86
C ALA A 310 69.74 43.63 13.16
N ASP A 311 69.16 44.76 12.71
CA ASP A 311 67.73 45.04 12.86
C ASP A 311 66.85 44.03 12.09
N LEU A 312 67.28 43.64 10.88
CA LEU A 312 66.63 42.59 10.09
C LEU A 312 66.65 41.23 10.79
N LYS A 313 67.73 40.92 11.51
CA LYS A 313 67.86 39.67 12.26
C LYS A 313 66.88 39.61 13.43
N ILE A 314 66.70 40.72 14.16
CA ILE A 314 65.71 40.83 15.23
C ILE A 314 64.28 40.66 14.68
N GLN A 315 63.96 41.34 13.57
CA GLN A 315 62.65 41.17 12.91
C GLN A 315 62.41 39.73 12.42
N MET A 316 63.46 39.07 11.94
CA MET A 316 63.37 37.68 11.50
C MET A 316 63.09 36.72 12.67
N GLU A 317 63.69 36.95 13.85
CA GLU A 317 63.41 36.20 15.08
C GLU A 317 61.97 36.41 15.58
N GLU A 318 61.44 37.63 15.52
CA GLU A 318 60.04 37.92 15.85
C GLU A 318 59.05 37.23 14.90
N ILE A 319 59.31 37.27 13.59
CA ILE A 319 58.52 36.58 12.58
C ILE A 319 58.56 35.06 12.80
N GLU A 320 59.71 34.51 13.17
CA GLU A 320 59.85 33.08 13.46
C GLU A 320 59.02 32.67 14.69
N LYS A 321 58.96 33.51 15.73
CA LYS A 321 58.12 33.29 16.92
C LYS A 321 56.63 33.28 16.55
N ILE A 322 56.18 34.23 15.74
CA ILE A 322 54.81 34.31 15.23
C ILE A 322 54.46 33.08 14.38
N LEU A 323 55.37 32.66 13.48
CA LEU A 323 55.17 31.48 12.65
C LEU A 323 55.08 30.18 13.47
N LYS A 324 55.84 30.05 14.56
CA LYS A 324 55.74 28.91 15.49
C LYS A 324 54.38 28.90 16.23
N GLN A 325 53.89 30.06 16.66
CA GLN A 325 52.56 30.17 17.28
C GLN A 325 51.45 29.81 16.30
N LEU A 326 51.48 30.34 15.07
CA LEU A 326 50.54 30.00 14.01
C LEU A 326 50.59 28.52 13.63
N LYS A 327 51.79 27.93 13.53
CA LYS A 327 51.97 26.50 13.26
C LYS A 327 51.27 25.63 14.31
N ASN A 328 51.37 26.01 15.59
CA ASN A 328 50.70 25.30 16.69
C ASN A 328 49.18 25.48 16.63
N ALA A 329 48.70 26.70 16.42
CA ALA A 329 47.26 27.00 16.31
C ALA A 329 46.59 26.26 15.13
N THR A 330 47.28 26.12 13.99
CA THR A 330 46.73 25.46 12.79
C THR A 330 47.14 23.99 12.67
N SER A 331 47.86 23.43 13.65
CA SER A 331 48.36 22.04 13.65
C SER A 331 49.04 21.63 12.32
N CYS A 332 49.92 22.50 11.81
CA CYS A 332 50.64 22.28 10.54
C CYS A 332 52.03 21.69 10.75
N GLY A 333 52.53 20.90 9.79
CA GLY A 333 53.90 20.36 9.84
C GLY A 333 54.95 21.39 9.42
N LYS A 334 54.65 22.15 8.34
CA LYS A 334 55.53 23.17 7.75
C LYS A 334 54.84 24.54 7.72
N PRO A 335 55.56 25.67 7.91
CA PRO A 335 54.97 27.01 7.83
C PRO A 335 54.30 27.34 6.49
N LYS A 336 54.78 26.76 5.38
CA LYS A 336 54.18 26.92 4.04
C LYS A 336 52.74 26.37 3.93
N GLU A 337 52.34 25.47 4.83
CA GLU A 337 51.02 24.83 4.83
C GLU A 337 49.96 25.62 5.61
N ILE A 338 50.37 26.64 6.38
CA ILE A 338 49.48 27.45 7.22
C ILE A 338 48.44 28.18 6.36
N TYR A 339 48.89 28.92 5.35
CA TYR A 339 48.00 29.71 4.49
C TYR A 339 46.95 28.88 3.72
N PRO A 340 47.32 27.80 2.98
CA PRO A 340 46.31 27.00 2.26
C PRO A 340 45.32 26.31 3.20
N ARG A 341 45.73 25.88 4.40
CA ARG A 341 44.79 25.30 5.38
C ARG A 341 43.84 26.34 5.97
N VAL A 342 44.34 27.52 6.36
CA VAL A 342 43.49 28.60 6.85
C VAL A 342 42.49 29.02 5.78
N LYS A 343 42.92 29.14 4.52
CA LYS A 343 42.04 29.42 3.39
C LYS A 343 40.97 28.35 3.18
N GLN A 344 41.33 27.08 3.35
CA GLN A 344 40.38 25.97 3.25
C GLN A 344 39.40 25.97 4.43
N GLN A 345 39.87 26.23 5.65
CA GLN A 345 39.04 26.34 6.85
C GLN A 345 38.03 27.50 6.75
N ILE A 346 38.43 28.64 6.20
CA ILE A 346 37.52 29.77 5.93
C ILE A 346 36.43 29.34 4.94
N ARG A 347 36.79 28.68 3.83
CA ARG A 347 35.83 28.17 2.84
C ARG A 347 34.87 27.15 3.43
N ASP A 348 35.37 26.22 4.25
CA ASP A 348 34.56 25.20 4.89
C ASP A 348 33.62 25.83 5.94
N SER A 349 34.08 26.84 6.66
CA SER A 349 33.27 27.65 7.58
C SER A 349 32.17 28.42 6.85
N GLU A 350 32.47 29.08 5.72
CA GLU A 350 31.47 29.76 4.89
C GLU A 350 30.42 28.78 4.33
N LYS A 351 30.87 27.60 3.90
CA LYS A 351 29.97 26.53 3.43
C LYS A 351 29.09 26.03 4.57
N MET A 352 29.64 25.87 5.77
CA MET A 352 28.91 25.46 6.95
C MET A 352 27.88 26.52 7.36
N LYS A 353 28.23 27.81 7.34
CA LYS A 353 27.31 28.92 7.59
C LYS A 353 26.13 28.91 6.62
N LYS A 354 26.39 28.78 5.32
CA LYS A 354 25.33 28.66 4.29
C LYS A 354 24.44 27.43 4.49
N ASN A 355 25.01 26.31 4.94
CA ASN A 355 24.23 25.11 5.25
C ASN A 355 23.38 25.28 6.51
N LEU A 356 23.85 26.05 7.48
CA LEU A 356 23.11 26.37 8.71
C LEU A 356 21.92 27.28 8.38
N GLU A 357 22.12 28.35 7.59
CA GLU A 357 21.05 29.23 7.10
C GLU A 357 19.99 28.45 6.31
N LYS A 358 20.39 27.51 5.46
CA LYS A 358 19.45 26.63 4.74
C LYS A 358 18.64 25.74 5.67
N ARG A 359 19.28 25.18 6.71
CA ARG A 359 18.59 24.33 7.70
C ARG A 359 17.62 25.16 8.55
N GLU A 360 17.99 26.38 8.89
CA GLU A 360 17.12 27.31 9.61
C GLU A 360 15.88 27.66 8.76
N HIS A 361 16.08 28.01 7.49
CA HIS A 361 14.96 28.25 6.57
C HIS A 361 14.05 27.02 6.41
N GLN A 362 14.63 25.83 6.29
CA GLN A 362 13.85 24.58 6.23
C GLN A 362 13.04 24.35 7.50
N ARG A 363 13.62 24.63 8.68
CA ARG A 363 12.91 24.53 9.96
C ARG A 363 11.74 25.52 10.04
N SER A 364 11.94 26.75 9.60
CA SER A 364 10.86 27.75 9.53
C SER A 364 9.73 27.32 8.61
N ILE A 365 10.05 26.75 7.45
CA ILE A 365 9.04 26.20 6.53
C ILE A 365 8.27 25.06 7.20
N THR A 366 8.96 24.10 7.80
CA THR A 366 8.29 22.97 8.47
C THR A 366 7.41 23.41 9.65
N GLN A 367 7.79 24.49 10.33
CA GLN A 367 6.95 25.06 11.40
C GLN A 367 5.68 25.67 10.81
N ILE A 368 5.78 26.47 9.75
CA ILE A 368 4.62 27.05 9.06
C ILE A 368 3.70 25.95 8.52
N GLU A 369 4.25 24.88 7.95
CA GLU A 369 3.47 23.73 7.48
C GLU A 369 2.74 23.03 8.62
N ALA A 370 3.36 22.90 9.80
CA ALA A 370 2.72 22.35 10.99
C ALA A 370 1.59 23.25 11.49
N ASP A 371 1.81 24.57 11.55
CA ASP A 371 0.82 25.54 12.00
C ASP A 371 -0.39 25.55 11.03
N ILE A 372 -0.17 25.48 9.71
CA ILE A 372 -1.25 25.36 8.71
C ILE A 372 -2.02 24.05 8.89
N ALA A 373 -1.32 22.94 9.12
CA ALA A 373 -1.97 21.65 9.32
C ALA A 373 -2.82 21.64 10.60
N GLU A 374 -2.37 22.30 11.67
CA GLU A 374 -3.13 22.50 12.89
C GLU A 374 -4.38 23.35 12.63
N MET A 375 -4.25 24.48 11.93
CA MET A 375 -5.40 25.30 11.53
C MET A 375 -6.42 24.53 10.69
N CYS A 376 -5.97 23.77 9.68
CA CYS A 376 -6.88 22.94 8.87
C CYS A 376 -7.52 21.82 9.69
N HIS A 377 -6.80 21.25 10.67
CA HIS A 377 -7.37 20.27 11.58
C HIS A 377 -8.47 20.88 12.44
N ASP A 378 -8.25 22.09 12.96
CA ASP A 378 -9.22 22.83 13.75
C ASP A 378 -10.44 23.24 12.92
N GLU A 379 -10.26 23.67 11.66
CA GLU A 379 -11.36 23.94 10.73
C GLU A 379 -12.19 22.69 10.49
N LEU A 380 -11.56 21.55 10.20
CA LEU A 380 -12.27 20.27 9.99
C LEU A 380 -12.95 19.74 11.27
N ALA A 381 -12.34 19.95 12.43
CA ALA A 381 -12.93 19.56 13.71
C ALA A 381 -14.15 20.43 14.06
N ASN A 382 -14.15 21.68 13.60
CA ASN A 382 -15.21 22.66 13.84
C ASN A 382 -16.16 22.86 12.65
N ASP A 383 -16.06 22.04 11.60
CA ASP A 383 -17.02 22.00 10.49
C ASP A 383 -18.36 21.43 10.98
N PHE A 384 -19.12 22.27 11.69
CA PHE A 384 -20.53 22.06 12.02
C PHE A 384 -21.41 22.41 10.81
N THR A 385 -21.08 21.89 9.63
CA THR A 385 -21.98 22.02 8.48
C THR A 385 -23.30 21.32 8.83
N PRO A 386 -24.46 21.94 8.55
CA PRO A 386 -25.77 21.37 8.88
C PRO A 386 -25.96 19.94 8.34
N ASP A 387 -25.30 19.62 7.24
CA ASP A 387 -25.33 18.31 6.59
C ASP A 387 -24.56 17.24 7.37
N GLU A 388 -23.44 17.57 8.02
CA GLU A 388 -22.68 16.60 8.83
C GLU A 388 -23.39 16.35 10.17
N ILE A 389 -24.02 17.37 10.76
CA ILE A 389 -24.92 17.19 11.92
C ILE A 389 -26.09 16.26 11.57
N ARG A 390 -26.74 16.49 10.42
CA ARG A 390 -27.81 15.61 9.91
C ARG A 390 -27.30 14.19 9.67
N ARG A 391 -26.09 14.03 9.16
CA ARG A 391 -25.46 12.72 8.94
C ARG A 391 -25.19 11.98 10.26
N ILE A 392 -24.65 12.67 11.26
CA ILE A 392 -24.42 12.12 12.61
C ILE A 392 -25.74 11.73 13.27
N GLU A 393 -26.78 12.56 13.13
CA GLU A 393 -28.09 12.29 13.68
C GLU A 393 -28.77 11.10 13.00
N ASN A 394 -28.67 11.01 11.66
CA ASN A 394 -29.09 9.84 10.89
C ASN A 394 -28.36 8.57 11.32
N TYR A 395 -27.05 8.66 11.57
CA TYR A 395 -26.26 7.52 12.05
C TYR A 395 -26.76 7.04 13.42
N ARG A 396 -27.00 7.96 14.37
CA ARG A 396 -27.59 7.64 15.68
C ARG A 396 -28.98 7.02 15.57
N LEU A 397 -29.80 7.49 14.62
CA LEU A 397 -31.15 6.97 14.39
C LEU A 397 -31.10 5.56 13.82
N VAL A 398 -30.19 5.29 12.88
CA VAL A 398 -29.94 3.95 12.34
C VAL A 398 -29.40 3.01 13.43
N GLU A 399 -28.48 3.48 14.27
CA GLU A 399 -27.94 2.68 15.38
C GLU A 399 -29.04 2.29 16.39
N LYS A 400 -29.94 3.21 16.72
CA LYS A 400 -31.13 2.90 17.53
C LYS A 400 -32.04 1.86 16.87
N LYS A 401 -32.28 1.94 15.55
CA LYS A 401 -33.07 0.96 14.80
C LYS A 401 -32.40 -0.43 14.81
N ILE A 402 -31.09 -0.50 14.59
CA ILE A 402 -30.32 -1.75 14.65
C ILE A 402 -30.40 -2.37 16.05
N ASN A 403 -30.27 -1.56 17.10
CA ASN A 403 -30.36 -2.07 18.47
C ASN A 403 -31.78 -2.56 18.80
N ALA A 404 -32.82 -1.87 18.34
CA ALA A 404 -34.20 -2.34 18.48
C ALA A 404 -34.44 -3.66 17.73
N GLU A 405 -33.89 -3.82 16.52
CA GLU A 405 -33.97 -5.10 15.79
C GLU A 405 -33.20 -6.22 16.48
N LYS A 406 -32.03 -5.94 17.06
CA LYS A 406 -31.26 -6.94 17.83
C LYS A 406 -32.03 -7.41 19.07
N ILE A 407 -32.75 -6.53 19.75
CA ILE A 407 -33.62 -6.89 20.88
C ILE A 407 -34.75 -7.82 20.39
N LYS A 408 -35.45 -7.45 19.32
CA LYS A 408 -36.50 -8.29 18.71
C LYS A 408 -35.97 -9.66 18.26
N GLN A 409 -34.75 -9.72 17.72
CA GLN A 409 -34.13 -10.98 17.33
C GLN A 409 -33.82 -11.88 18.53
N LYS A 410 -33.39 -11.30 19.66
CA LYS A 410 -33.19 -12.05 20.91
C LYS A 410 -34.51 -12.61 21.44
N GLU A 411 -35.57 -11.80 21.50
CA GLU A 411 -36.91 -12.25 21.90
C GLU A 411 -37.45 -13.36 20.99
N LEU A 412 -37.23 -13.26 19.67
CA LEU A 412 -37.62 -14.34 18.74
C LEU A 412 -36.81 -15.62 18.91
N LEU A 413 -35.54 -15.51 19.32
CA LEU A 413 -34.71 -16.68 19.62
C LEU A 413 -35.15 -17.36 20.92
N GLU A 414 -35.47 -16.58 21.95
CA GLU A 414 -36.04 -17.07 23.22
C GLU A 414 -37.39 -17.76 22.98
N ASN A 415 -38.29 -17.13 22.23
CA ASN A 415 -39.57 -17.76 21.86
C ASN A 415 -39.39 -19.06 21.06
N LYS A 416 -38.35 -19.15 20.21
CA LYS A 416 -38.02 -20.39 19.48
C LYS A 416 -37.44 -21.47 20.39
N SER A 417 -36.63 -21.13 21.39
CA SER A 417 -36.18 -22.10 22.38
C SER A 417 -37.35 -22.61 23.21
N ASP A 418 -38.23 -21.72 23.67
CA ASP A 418 -39.39 -22.08 24.48
C ASP A 418 -40.36 -23.00 23.71
N LEU A 419 -40.60 -22.70 22.43
CA LEU A 419 -41.39 -23.58 21.55
C LEU A 419 -40.72 -24.94 21.30
N LYS A 420 -39.40 -24.97 21.19
CA LYS A 420 -38.63 -26.21 21.05
C LYS A 420 -38.72 -27.05 22.32
N ASP A 421 -38.62 -26.42 23.48
CA ASP A 421 -38.70 -27.07 24.78
C ASP A 421 -40.11 -27.59 25.04
N ALA A 422 -41.16 -26.81 24.75
CA ALA A 422 -42.54 -27.26 24.80
C ALA A 422 -42.81 -28.45 23.86
N ARG A 423 -42.25 -28.44 22.64
CA ARG A 423 -42.34 -29.56 21.69
C ARG A 423 -41.63 -30.81 22.22
N ASN A 424 -40.47 -30.64 22.86
CA ASN A 424 -39.72 -31.74 23.47
C ASN A 424 -40.46 -32.32 24.69
N MET A 425 -41.05 -31.47 25.54
CA MET A 425 -41.90 -31.90 26.65
C MET A 425 -43.09 -32.71 26.14
N LEU A 426 -43.83 -32.22 25.12
CA LEU A 426 -44.92 -32.96 24.49
C LEU A 426 -44.45 -34.30 23.92
N LYS A 427 -43.31 -34.33 23.24
CA LYS A 427 -42.72 -35.57 22.70
C LYS A 427 -42.42 -36.57 23.84
N SER A 428 -41.81 -36.12 24.92
CA SER A 428 -41.50 -36.96 26.08
C SER A 428 -42.77 -37.48 26.78
N ALA A 429 -43.82 -36.65 26.89
CA ALA A 429 -45.10 -37.04 27.47
C ALA A 429 -45.81 -38.11 26.62
N PHE A 430 -45.87 -37.93 25.29
CA PHE A 430 -46.45 -38.94 24.41
C PHE A 430 -45.62 -40.22 24.33
N GLN A 431 -44.30 -40.13 24.47
CA GLN A 431 -43.44 -41.30 24.56
C GLN A 431 -43.67 -42.06 25.87
N HIS A 432 -43.81 -41.35 26.99
CA HIS A 432 -44.20 -41.93 28.27
C HIS A 432 -45.58 -42.62 28.20
N ILE A 433 -46.57 -41.99 27.56
CA ILE A 433 -47.89 -42.60 27.33
C ILE A 433 -47.77 -43.88 26.48
N LEU A 434 -46.96 -43.88 25.43
CA LEU A 434 -46.74 -45.06 24.58
C LEU A 434 -45.98 -46.19 25.30
N ASP A 435 -45.04 -45.84 26.19
CA ASP A 435 -44.34 -46.80 27.03
C ASP A 435 -45.27 -47.45 28.07
N VAL A 436 -46.18 -46.67 28.67
CA VAL A 436 -47.23 -47.20 29.55
C VAL A 436 -48.21 -48.11 28.77
N LEU A 437 -48.51 -47.76 27.52
CA LEU A 437 -49.43 -48.52 26.63
C LEU A 437 -48.72 -49.61 25.82
N ARG A 438 -47.52 -50.04 26.21
CA ARG A 438 -46.73 -51.03 25.48
C ARG A 438 -47.41 -52.41 25.41
N ASN A 439 -48.22 -52.74 26.40
CA ASN A 439 -48.88 -54.05 26.53
C ASN A 439 -50.31 -54.08 25.94
N VAL A 440 -50.77 -52.98 25.35
CA VAL A 440 -52.14 -52.85 24.81
C VAL A 440 -52.29 -53.45 23.41
N ASP A 441 -51.20 -53.88 22.78
CA ASP A 441 -51.23 -54.64 21.52
C ASP A 441 -50.96 -56.13 21.80
N ASN A 442 -51.94 -56.86 22.31
CA ASN A 442 -51.98 -58.32 22.15
C ASN A 442 -53.18 -58.67 21.28
N GLY A 443 -52.98 -58.53 19.97
CA GLY A 443 -54.00 -58.86 18.99
C GLY A 443 -53.50 -58.66 17.56
N VAL A 444 -52.79 -59.68 17.05
CA VAL A 444 -52.72 -60.03 15.62
C VAL A 444 -51.74 -59.22 14.73
N VAL A 445 -50.60 -59.88 14.45
CA VAL A 445 -49.92 -60.01 13.13
C VAL A 445 -49.10 -58.82 12.61
N ASN A 446 -47.77 -58.95 12.66
CA ASN A 446 -46.96 -59.22 11.46
C ASN A 446 -45.47 -59.32 11.83
N SER A 447 -44.88 -60.44 11.47
CA SER A 447 -43.45 -60.57 11.20
C SER A 447 -42.98 -59.42 10.31
N PHE A 448 -42.38 -58.39 10.91
CA PHE A 448 -41.62 -57.42 10.16
C PHE A 448 -40.42 -58.15 9.56
N LYS A 449 -40.45 -58.26 8.23
CA LYS A 449 -39.35 -58.67 7.37
C LYS A 449 -38.07 -57.97 7.84
N SER A 450 -37.06 -58.78 8.14
CA SER A 450 -35.66 -58.36 8.17
C SER A 450 -35.25 -57.94 6.76
N GLU A 451 -35.39 -56.65 6.43
CA GLU A 451 -34.65 -56.04 5.33
C GLU A 451 -33.20 -55.83 5.79
N SER A 452 -32.40 -56.87 5.57
CA SER A 452 -30.99 -56.83 5.12
C SER A 452 -30.38 -58.22 5.34
N ALA A 453 -30.73 -59.13 4.44
CA ALA A 453 -29.88 -60.28 4.18
C ALA A 453 -28.56 -59.77 3.59
N ASN A 454 -27.54 -59.61 4.44
CA ASN A 454 -26.16 -59.73 4.00
C ASN A 454 -25.91 -61.23 3.79
N PRO A 455 -25.61 -61.70 2.56
CA PRO A 455 -25.20 -63.08 2.36
C PRO A 455 -23.72 -63.14 2.71
N ASP A 456 -23.37 -63.50 3.95
CA ASP A 456 -22.06 -64.06 4.35
C ASP A 456 -21.97 -64.29 5.88
N SER A 457 -22.92 -65.02 6.46
CA SER A 457 -22.70 -65.57 7.81
C SER A 457 -23.26 -66.97 7.92
N LEU A 458 -22.36 -67.93 7.78
CA LEU A 458 -22.59 -69.36 7.73
C LEU A 458 -22.54 -69.92 9.16
N LEU A 459 -23.57 -69.66 9.98
CA LEU A 459 -23.78 -70.33 11.27
C LEU A 459 -25.14 -69.94 11.84
N ASP A 460 -26.15 -70.77 11.59
CA ASP A 460 -27.44 -70.69 12.29
C ASP A 460 -27.83 -72.10 12.76
N LEU A 461 -27.74 -72.32 14.07
CA LEU A 461 -28.32 -73.47 14.75
C LEU A 461 -29.41 -72.96 15.71
N PRO A 462 -30.60 -73.59 15.76
CA PRO A 462 -31.72 -73.10 16.54
C PRO A 462 -31.60 -73.59 17.98
N TYR A 463 -31.15 -72.73 18.89
CA TYR A 463 -31.37 -72.92 20.32
C TYR A 463 -32.55 -72.08 20.78
N PHE A 464 -33.63 -72.75 21.17
CA PHE A 464 -34.72 -72.20 21.95
C PHE A 464 -34.17 -71.69 23.29
N ASP A 465 -33.96 -70.38 23.42
CA ASP A 465 -33.53 -69.76 24.66
C ASP A 465 -34.74 -69.27 25.47
N PHE A 466 -34.97 -69.90 26.63
CA PHE A 466 -36.10 -69.66 27.55
C PHE A 466 -36.07 -68.28 28.25
N ASN A 467 -35.20 -67.37 27.81
CA ASN A 467 -35.05 -66.02 28.34
C ASN A 467 -36.05 -64.98 27.78
N GLN A 468 -37.00 -65.37 26.94
CA GLN A 468 -37.99 -64.44 26.35
C GLN A 468 -39.07 -63.95 27.31
N VAL A 469 -39.25 -64.57 28.49
CA VAL A 469 -40.33 -64.19 29.42
C VAL A 469 -39.98 -62.97 30.28
N MET A 470 -38.70 -62.55 30.35
CA MET A 470 -38.24 -61.50 31.27
C MET A 470 -37.40 -60.39 30.62
N LYS A 471 -37.70 -60.03 29.37
CA LYS A 471 -37.18 -58.80 28.77
C LYS A 471 -38.30 -58.02 28.11
N ASN A 472 -38.96 -57.14 28.87
CA ASN A 472 -39.40 -55.89 28.27
C ASN A 472 -38.13 -55.21 27.73
N PRO A 473 -37.95 -55.04 26.41
CA PRO A 473 -36.76 -54.35 25.91
C PRO A 473 -36.68 -52.96 26.55
N PRO A 474 -35.50 -52.39 26.85
CA PRO A 474 -35.42 -50.98 27.24
C PRO A 474 -36.15 -50.11 26.21
N PRO A 475 -36.76 -48.98 26.63
CA PRO A 475 -37.56 -48.14 25.74
C PRO A 475 -36.72 -47.79 24.51
N LYS A 476 -37.18 -48.22 23.33
CA LYS A 476 -36.56 -47.78 22.08
C LYS A 476 -36.86 -46.31 21.96
N LEU A 477 -35.83 -45.48 21.94
CA LEU A 477 -35.94 -44.09 21.49
C LEU A 477 -36.44 -44.12 20.06
N LEU A 478 -37.76 -44.03 19.89
CA LEU A 478 -38.33 -43.83 18.57
C LEU A 478 -37.90 -42.43 18.13
N GLU A 479 -37.05 -42.34 17.12
CA GLU A 479 -36.83 -41.09 16.42
C GLU A 479 -37.94 -40.96 15.36
N GLY A 480 -38.92 -40.12 15.64
CA GLY A 480 -40.04 -39.84 14.73
C GLY A 480 -40.68 -38.49 14.99
N ASP A 481 -41.49 -38.02 14.05
CA ASP A 481 -42.25 -36.77 14.16
C ASP A 481 -43.35 -36.85 15.23
N LEU A 482 -43.63 -35.72 15.90
CA LEU A 482 -44.64 -35.60 16.97
C LEU A 482 -46.01 -36.13 16.53
N LEU A 483 -46.39 -35.90 15.26
CA LEU A 483 -47.66 -36.35 14.69
C LEU A 483 -47.78 -37.87 14.62
N VAL A 484 -46.66 -38.58 14.42
CA VAL A 484 -46.63 -40.05 14.39
C VAL A 484 -46.76 -40.61 15.81
N PHE A 485 -46.24 -39.90 16.81
CA PHE A 485 -46.44 -40.27 18.21
C PHE A 485 -47.88 -40.08 18.66
N ILE A 486 -48.48 -38.94 18.31
CA ILE A 486 -49.87 -38.63 18.63
C ILE A 486 -50.81 -39.64 17.98
N SER A 487 -50.62 -39.98 16.70
CA SER A 487 -51.48 -40.93 16.00
C SER A 487 -51.38 -42.34 16.61
N LYS A 488 -50.18 -42.83 16.91
CA LYS A 488 -49.97 -44.13 17.58
C LYS A 488 -50.51 -44.16 19.01
N ALA A 489 -50.37 -43.07 19.77
CA ALA A 489 -50.92 -42.98 21.11
C ALA A 489 -52.45 -42.98 21.05
N LYS A 490 -53.04 -42.22 20.11
CA LYS A 490 -54.49 -42.18 19.89
C LYS A 490 -55.06 -43.54 19.52
N THR A 491 -54.43 -44.30 18.62
CA THR A 491 -54.91 -45.65 18.26
C THR A 491 -54.82 -46.62 19.44
N LYS A 492 -53.72 -46.60 20.21
CA LYS A 492 -53.58 -47.45 21.39
C LYS A 492 -54.56 -47.09 22.52
N ILE A 493 -54.77 -45.81 22.79
CA ILE A 493 -55.78 -45.35 23.77
C ILE A 493 -57.18 -45.75 23.30
N SER A 494 -57.48 -45.61 21.99
CA SER A 494 -58.77 -46.04 21.45
C SER A 494 -58.98 -47.55 21.57
N ASN A 495 -57.92 -48.35 21.36
CA ASN A 495 -57.97 -49.80 21.57
C ASN A 495 -58.18 -50.15 23.05
N LEU A 496 -57.50 -49.47 23.97
CA LEU A 496 -57.70 -49.63 25.42
C LEU A 496 -59.13 -49.27 25.84
N MET A 497 -59.67 -48.16 25.33
CA MET A 497 -61.04 -47.71 25.59
C MET A 497 -62.09 -48.66 25.02
N ASN A 498 -61.79 -49.34 23.90
CA ASN A 498 -62.65 -50.39 23.36
C ASN A 498 -62.58 -51.67 24.23
N ILE A 499 -61.39 -52.08 24.68
CA ILE A 499 -61.24 -53.24 25.59
C ILE A 499 -61.95 -53.00 26.93
N TYR A 500 -61.87 -51.78 27.48
CA TYR A 500 -62.56 -51.40 28.71
C TYR A 500 -64.08 -51.23 28.55
N ARG A 501 -64.60 -51.06 27.32
CA ARG A 501 -66.04 -51.06 27.06
C ARG A 501 -66.67 -52.44 27.20
N ASP A 502 -65.89 -53.50 26.99
CA ASP A 502 -66.33 -54.89 27.06
C ASP A 502 -66.19 -55.51 28.46
N VAL A 503 -65.64 -54.77 29.44
CA VAL A 503 -65.53 -55.20 30.84
C VAL A 503 -66.61 -54.52 31.68
N GLU A 504 -67.60 -55.30 32.14
CA GLU A 504 -68.62 -54.81 33.09
C GLU A 504 -67.95 -54.34 34.40
N LEU A 505 -68.15 -53.07 34.74
CA LEU A 505 -67.64 -52.41 35.94
C LEU A 505 -68.35 -52.95 37.19
N THR A 506 -67.57 -53.34 38.20
CA THR A 506 -68.13 -53.63 39.53
C THR A 506 -68.42 -52.32 40.28
N SER A 507 -69.51 -52.29 41.05
CA SER A 507 -70.09 -51.10 41.73
C SER A 507 -69.15 -50.26 42.63
N LYS A 508 -67.93 -50.75 42.92
CA LYS A 508 -66.90 -49.99 43.64
C LYS A 508 -66.08 -49.04 42.74
N GLN A 509 -65.99 -49.32 41.44
CA GLN A 509 -65.22 -48.50 40.49
C GLN A 509 -65.98 -47.27 40.00
N ASP A 510 -67.31 -47.31 39.91
CA ASP A 510 -68.14 -46.14 39.55
C ASP A 510 -68.05 -45.02 40.59
N ILE A 511 -67.99 -45.38 41.88
CA ILE A 511 -67.84 -44.41 42.97
C ILE A 511 -66.45 -43.75 42.91
N LEU A 512 -65.41 -44.53 42.55
CA LEU A 512 -64.05 -44.02 42.41
C LEU A 512 -63.90 -43.13 41.16
N ASN A 513 -64.55 -43.50 40.05
CA ASN A 513 -64.60 -42.71 38.83
C ASN A 513 -65.37 -41.41 39.02
N LEU A 514 -66.51 -41.43 39.72
CA LEU A 514 -67.25 -40.22 40.09
C LEU A 514 -66.42 -39.30 40.97
N LYS A 515 -65.68 -39.86 41.94
CA LYS A 515 -64.79 -39.08 42.81
C LYS A 515 -63.57 -38.51 42.07
N TYR A 516 -63.02 -39.24 41.12
CA TYR A 516 -61.94 -38.79 40.26
C TYR A 516 -62.42 -37.70 39.28
N GLN A 517 -63.59 -37.87 38.66
CA GLN A 517 -64.21 -36.86 37.80
C GLN A 517 -64.58 -35.59 38.58
N SER A 518 -65.10 -35.73 39.80
CA SER A 518 -65.34 -34.62 40.73
C SER A 518 -64.04 -33.89 41.07
N ASN A 519 -62.95 -34.60 41.38
CA ASN A 519 -61.66 -33.97 41.67
C ASN A 519 -61.06 -33.25 40.45
N ILE A 520 -61.17 -33.81 39.25
CA ILE A 520 -60.72 -33.14 38.02
C ILE A 520 -61.54 -31.88 37.75
N LEU A 521 -62.86 -31.93 37.92
CA LEU A 521 -63.72 -30.75 37.77
C LEU A 521 -63.38 -29.69 38.81
N GLU A 522 -63.08 -30.06 40.05
CA GLU A 522 -62.61 -29.13 41.07
C GLU A 522 -61.26 -28.50 40.74
N GLU A 523 -60.29 -29.28 40.24
CA GLU A 523 -58.98 -28.75 39.84
C GLU A 523 -59.08 -27.84 38.61
N TYR A 524 -59.91 -28.22 37.62
CA TYR A 524 -60.16 -27.42 36.43
C TYR A 524 -60.87 -26.11 36.79
N ASN A 525 -61.85 -26.16 37.71
CA ASN A 525 -62.52 -24.96 38.23
C ASN A 525 -61.56 -24.08 39.05
N LYS A 526 -60.65 -24.67 39.83
CA LYS A 526 -59.61 -23.92 40.57
C LYS A 526 -58.58 -23.27 39.63
N GLN A 527 -58.20 -23.93 38.53
CA GLN A 527 -57.32 -23.35 37.51
C GLN A 527 -58.00 -22.26 36.69
N ASN A 528 -59.27 -22.45 36.28
CA ASN A 528 -60.04 -21.39 35.62
C ASN A 528 -60.26 -20.17 36.52
N MET A 529 -60.50 -20.38 37.82
CA MET A 529 -60.62 -19.27 38.77
C MET A 529 -59.29 -18.51 38.99
N LYS A 530 -58.13 -19.18 38.89
CA LYS A 530 -56.82 -18.52 38.90
C LYS A 530 -56.57 -17.73 37.60
N SER A 531 -56.84 -18.35 36.45
CA SER A 531 -56.74 -17.71 35.14
C SER A 531 -57.65 -16.48 35.00
N MET A 532 -58.90 -16.56 35.44
CA MET A 532 -59.80 -15.39 35.48
C MET A 532 -59.34 -14.30 36.43
N LYS A 533 -58.69 -14.64 37.55
CA LYS A 533 -58.12 -13.64 38.48
C LYS A 533 -56.91 -12.92 37.89
N ASP A 534 -56.09 -13.62 37.12
CA ASP A 534 -54.88 -13.05 36.50
C ASP A 534 -55.23 -12.24 35.24
N ILE A 535 -56.20 -12.71 34.43
CA ILE A 535 -56.77 -11.95 33.30
C ILE A 535 -57.56 -10.73 33.80
N GLY A 536 -58.31 -10.86 34.89
CA GLY A 536 -59.06 -9.75 35.50
C GLY A 536 -58.18 -8.66 36.12
N LYS A 537 -56.97 -8.99 36.58
CA LYS A 537 -55.98 -7.99 37.03
C LYS A 537 -55.28 -7.30 35.86
N SER A 538 -54.93 -8.05 34.81
CA SER A 538 -54.26 -7.48 33.62
C SER A 538 -55.18 -6.59 32.78
N ILE A 539 -56.49 -6.87 32.72
CA ILE A 539 -57.45 -6.04 31.98
C ILE A 539 -57.86 -4.79 32.77
N MET A 540 -57.81 -4.81 34.11
CA MET A 540 -58.13 -3.63 34.94
C MET A 540 -56.99 -2.62 35.07
N GLU A 541 -55.73 -2.97 34.79
CA GLU A 541 -54.61 -2.02 34.82
C GLU A 541 -54.47 -1.21 33.51
N ASP A 542 -54.90 -1.74 32.36
CA ASP A 542 -54.69 -1.11 31.04
C ASP A 542 -55.94 -0.45 30.42
N ILE A 543 -57.11 -0.51 31.08
CA ILE A 543 -58.32 0.21 30.66
C ILE A 543 -58.59 1.36 31.62
N VAL A 544 -57.77 2.41 31.51
CA VAL A 544 -58.14 3.75 31.97
C VAL A 544 -59.06 4.34 30.90
N ILE A 545 -60.36 4.24 31.10
CA ILE A 545 -61.35 5.03 30.34
C ILE A 545 -61.27 6.45 30.91
N ASP A 546 -60.49 7.31 30.25
CA ASP A 546 -60.50 8.75 30.49
C ASP A 546 -61.83 9.33 29.96
N ASP A 547 -62.83 9.45 30.84
CA ASP A 547 -64.02 10.25 30.62
C ASP A 547 -63.65 11.74 30.81
N PRO A 548 -63.70 12.61 29.77
CA PRO A 548 -63.17 13.98 29.83
C PRO A 548 -63.89 14.90 30.84
N ASN A 549 -64.98 14.45 31.45
CA ASN A 549 -65.76 15.23 32.43
C ASN A 549 -65.55 14.81 33.89
N VAL A 550 -64.69 13.84 34.17
CA VAL A 550 -64.41 13.39 35.55
C VAL A 550 -62.93 13.56 35.87
N TYR A 551 -62.60 14.51 36.74
CA TYR A 551 -61.22 14.74 37.17
C TYR A 551 -60.63 13.51 37.86
N SER A 552 -59.46 13.07 37.40
CA SER A 552 -58.72 11.97 38.01
C SER A 552 -58.37 12.29 39.47
N ARG A 553 -58.33 11.27 40.35
CA ARG A 553 -57.97 11.42 41.77
C ARG A 553 -56.64 12.17 41.98
N LYS A 554 -55.69 12.05 41.05
CA LYS A 554 -54.43 12.82 41.06
C LYS A 554 -54.66 14.31 40.76
N GLN A 555 -55.54 14.63 39.82
CA GLN A 555 -55.94 16.01 39.49
C GLN A 555 -56.78 16.63 40.61
N ILE A 556 -57.70 15.88 41.22
CA ILE A 556 -58.45 16.33 42.41
C ILE A 556 -57.49 16.61 43.57
N LYS A 557 -56.49 15.76 43.81
CA LYS A 557 -55.44 16.02 44.80
C LYS A 557 -54.59 17.25 44.46
N ALA A 558 -54.26 17.48 43.20
CA ALA A 558 -53.51 18.66 42.77
C ALA A 558 -54.34 19.95 42.93
N ILE A 559 -55.63 19.92 42.57
CA ILE A 559 -56.55 21.06 42.73
C ILE A 559 -56.81 21.33 44.21
N SER A 560 -57.04 20.31 45.03
CA SER A 560 -57.21 20.49 46.49
C SER A 560 -55.93 20.95 47.17
N ALA A 561 -54.76 20.45 46.78
CA ALA A 561 -53.47 20.98 47.27
C ALA A 561 -53.27 22.45 46.88
N ASN A 562 -53.62 22.83 45.64
CA ASN A 562 -53.51 24.22 45.17
C ASN A 562 -54.54 25.15 45.87
N ILE A 563 -55.74 24.66 46.18
CA ILE A 563 -56.73 25.39 47.00
C ILE A 563 -56.23 25.57 48.44
N VAL A 564 -55.62 24.53 49.03
CA VAL A 564 -55.03 24.62 50.38
C VAL A 564 -53.85 25.58 50.39
N GLU A 565 -52.95 25.53 49.40
CA GLU A 565 -51.85 26.50 49.27
C GLU A 565 -52.36 27.93 49.07
N ASN A 566 -53.39 28.14 48.25
CA ASN A 566 -53.96 29.47 48.03
C ASN A 566 -54.71 30.03 49.25
N ASN A 567 -55.25 29.17 50.11
CA ASN A 567 -55.83 29.58 51.38
C ASN A 567 -54.76 29.80 52.46
N MET A 568 -53.67 29.02 52.47
CA MET A 568 -52.52 29.30 53.34
C MET A 568 -51.81 30.61 52.98
N LYS A 569 -51.79 31.00 51.70
CA LYS A 569 -51.26 32.31 51.26
C LYS A 569 -52.19 33.50 51.52
N ARG A 570 -53.40 33.28 52.08
CA ARG A 570 -54.35 34.33 52.45
C ARG A 570 -54.44 34.57 53.96
N GLU A 571 -53.74 33.76 54.77
CA GLU A 571 -53.64 33.94 56.23
C GLU A 571 -52.24 34.37 56.71
N ASP A 572 -51.40 34.90 55.81
CA ASP A 572 -50.19 35.70 56.12
C ASP A 572 -50.30 37.12 55.54
#